data_AF-A0A927B3Y6-F1
#
_entry.id   AF-A0A927B3Y6-F1
#
_cell.length_a   1.000
_cell.length_b   1.000
_cell.length_c   1.000
_cell.angle_alpha   90.00
_cell.angle_beta   90.00
_cell.angle_gamma   90.00
#
_symmetry.space_group_name_H-M   'P 1'
#
loop_
_entity.id
_entity.type
_entity.pdbx_description
1 polymer ?
#
loop_
_entity_poly.entity_id
_entity_poly.type
_entity_poly.pdbx_seq_one_letter_code
_entity_poly.pdbx_strand_id
1 'polypeptide(L)'
;MKQRKEDSPNQQIEKELATIDSLLRSESFAVEIAEAQNRAYYVGVGETPKPLLVLGDDTASVTIRKRDEKIATNVAGFYALECGLGAVCAKTNQKPTDFLQMIVDNKADSATVLLLNRFANTTWKAGQPFRGLERIKRPIFKIASLLPEDEVKKDYDQIQAAAIKLLAAMQPVRESSADEQMRKLRSLLQDKQFAATIAAYQDSTCYTAQHKPAPPFLTPEEENATVKKSVKEQKIATNVAGFYELEGGLSYLVTTQQKRPSTILKAIVADTISKQDRELLCRFANAGWKAGQPFRGLDRITRATFTPFYFLSEADIDKDWVQVKAAAGELLKKL
;
A
#
# COMPACT_ATOMS: atom_id res chain seq x y z
N MET A 1 -41.65 -27.31 6.19
CA MET A 1 -40.19 -27.01 6.16
C MET A 1 -39.94 -25.89 5.16
N LYS A 2 -39.57 -24.68 5.60
CA LYS A 2 -39.11 -23.64 4.66
C LYS A 2 -37.71 -24.03 4.20
N GLN A 3 -37.54 -24.38 2.92
CA GLN A 3 -36.22 -24.48 2.31
C GLN A 3 -35.50 -23.15 2.51
N ARG A 4 -34.43 -23.14 3.30
CA ARG A 4 -33.48 -22.02 3.28
C ARG A 4 -32.89 -22.03 1.87
N LYS A 5 -33.22 -21.02 1.06
CA LYS A 5 -32.46 -20.74 -0.16
C LYS A 5 -31.02 -20.48 0.28
N GLU A 6 -30.10 -21.35 -0.13
CA GLU A 6 -28.69 -21.06 0.01
C GLU A 6 -28.34 -19.86 -0.88
N ASP A 7 -27.63 -18.88 -0.34
CA ASP A 7 -27.17 -17.72 -1.08
C ASP A 7 -26.31 -18.19 -2.27
N SER A 8 -26.50 -17.58 -3.43
CA SER A 8 -25.68 -17.88 -4.61
C SER A 8 -24.20 -17.54 -4.34
N PRO A 9 -23.24 -18.14 -5.08
CA PRO A 9 -21.81 -17.86 -4.89
C PRO A 9 -21.46 -16.36 -4.93
N ASN A 10 -22.11 -15.58 -5.80
CA ASN A 10 -21.89 -14.13 -5.89
C ASN A 10 -22.43 -13.39 -4.67
N GLN A 11 -23.61 -13.77 -4.17
CA GLN A 11 -24.18 -13.19 -2.95
C GLN A 11 -23.29 -13.46 -1.72
N GLN A 12 -22.65 -14.64 -1.67
CA GLN A 12 -21.68 -14.96 -0.62
C GLN A 12 -20.42 -14.11 -0.72
N ILE A 13 -19.89 -13.89 -1.94
CA ILE A 13 -18.75 -12.98 -2.17
C ILE A 13 -19.11 -11.55 -1.70
N GLU A 14 -20.24 -11.01 -2.16
CA GLU A 14 -20.70 -9.67 -1.81
C GLU A 14 -20.86 -9.49 -0.30
N LYS A 15 -21.43 -10.48 0.39
CA LYS A 15 -21.59 -10.46 1.84
C LYS A 15 -20.26 -10.44 2.58
N GLU A 16 -19.31 -11.30 2.20
CA GLU A 16 -17.99 -11.32 2.82
C GLU A 16 -17.22 -10.01 2.55
N LEU A 17 -17.31 -9.48 1.33
CA LEU A 17 -16.71 -8.19 0.97
C LEU A 17 -17.33 -7.03 1.77
N ALA A 18 -18.64 -7.02 2.00
CA ALA A 18 -19.30 -6.01 2.83
C ALA A 18 -18.84 -6.07 4.30
N THR A 19 -18.61 -7.27 4.84
CA THR A 19 -18.02 -7.44 6.17
C THR A 19 -16.60 -6.87 6.22
N ILE A 20 -15.75 -7.18 5.24
CA ILE A 20 -14.39 -6.63 5.14
C ILE A 20 -14.41 -5.10 5.07
N ASP A 21 -15.32 -4.52 4.27
CA ASP A 21 -15.48 -3.06 4.14
C ASP A 21 -15.87 -2.40 5.47
N SER A 22 -16.73 -3.04 6.26
CA SER A 22 -17.08 -2.56 7.59
C SER A 22 -15.88 -2.63 8.55
N LEU A 23 -15.05 -3.67 8.46
CA LEU A 23 -13.88 -3.85 9.29
C LEU A 23 -12.77 -2.84 8.98
N LEU A 24 -12.61 -2.43 7.71
CA LEU A 24 -11.67 -1.38 7.31
C LEU A 24 -11.84 -0.08 8.11
N ARG A 25 -13.08 0.24 8.51
CA ARG A 25 -13.45 1.48 9.20
C ARG A 25 -13.69 1.30 10.70
N SER A 26 -13.39 0.12 11.24
CA SER A 26 -13.56 -0.20 12.65
C SER A 26 -12.29 0.11 13.44
N GLU A 27 -12.36 1.07 14.36
CA GLU A 27 -11.22 1.41 15.24
C GLU A 27 -10.85 0.27 16.17
N SER A 28 -11.83 -0.48 16.69
CA SER A 28 -11.57 -1.63 17.55
C SER A 28 -10.85 -2.73 16.80
N PHE A 29 -11.26 -3.01 15.56
CA PHE A 29 -10.57 -3.99 14.72
C PHE A 29 -9.19 -3.50 14.27
N ALA A 30 -9.04 -2.20 14.01
CA ALA A 30 -7.73 -1.61 13.70
C ALA A 30 -6.71 -1.83 14.83
N VAL A 31 -7.14 -1.71 16.10
CA VAL A 31 -6.30 -2.03 17.26
C VAL A 31 -6.02 -3.53 17.34
N GLU A 32 -7.06 -4.37 17.25
CA GLU A 32 -6.94 -5.84 17.32
C GLU A 32 -5.95 -6.38 16.29
N ILE A 33 -6.06 -5.94 15.03
CA ILE A 33 -5.18 -6.40 13.96
C ILE A 33 -3.78 -5.78 14.06
N ALA A 34 -3.65 -4.53 14.53
CA ALA A 34 -2.34 -3.93 14.80
C ALA A 34 -1.57 -4.71 15.88
N GLU A 35 -2.24 -5.19 16.92
CA GLU A 35 -1.62 -6.04 17.94
C GLU A 35 -1.18 -7.39 17.37
N ALA A 36 -2.03 -8.03 16.56
CA ALA A 36 -1.69 -9.28 15.89
C ALA A 36 -0.49 -9.13 14.94
N GLN A 37 -0.46 -8.05 14.17
CA GLN A 37 0.64 -7.72 13.26
C GLN A 37 1.95 -7.44 13.99
N ASN A 38 1.89 -6.70 15.10
CA ASN A 38 3.05 -6.47 15.94
C ASN A 38 3.59 -7.79 16.52
N ARG A 39 2.72 -8.69 17.01
CA ARG A 39 3.15 -10.03 17.47
C ARG A 39 3.78 -10.84 16.33
N ALA A 40 3.17 -10.82 15.16
CA ALA A 40 3.66 -11.54 13.98
C ALA A 40 5.04 -11.05 13.54
N TYR A 41 5.29 -9.74 13.60
CA TYR A 41 6.61 -9.17 13.33
C TYR A 41 7.69 -9.76 14.25
N TYR A 42 7.46 -9.78 15.57
CA TYR A 42 8.42 -10.36 16.52
C TYR A 42 8.68 -11.84 16.24
N VAL A 43 7.62 -12.62 15.98
CA VAL A 43 7.75 -14.03 15.59
C VAL A 43 8.58 -14.17 14.31
N GLY A 44 8.32 -13.34 13.29
CA GLY A 44 9.02 -13.35 12.02
C GLY A 44 10.51 -12.98 12.12
N VAL A 45 10.92 -12.21 13.13
CA VAL A 45 12.33 -11.90 13.41
C VAL A 45 12.95 -12.80 14.49
N GLY A 46 12.23 -13.81 14.98
CA GLY A 46 12.73 -14.76 15.99
C GLY A 46 12.84 -14.17 17.40
N GLU A 47 12.10 -13.10 17.70
CA GLU A 47 12.06 -12.45 19.02
C GLU A 47 10.76 -12.75 19.78
N THR A 48 10.81 -12.63 21.10
CA THR A 48 9.60 -12.71 21.95
C THR A 48 8.69 -11.51 21.69
N PRO A 49 7.38 -11.73 21.43
CA PRO A 49 6.44 -10.64 21.20
C PRO A 49 6.38 -9.64 22.35
N LYS A 50 6.56 -8.36 22.04
CA LYS A 50 6.37 -7.25 22.97
C LYS A 50 4.95 -6.67 22.82
N PRO A 51 4.34 -6.13 23.89
CA PRO A 51 3.06 -5.43 23.76
C PRO A 51 3.14 -4.31 22.72
N LEU A 52 2.05 -4.11 21.96
CA LEU A 52 1.97 -2.99 21.01
C LEU A 52 2.12 -1.67 21.76
N LEU A 53 1.31 -1.49 22.81
CA LEU A 53 1.29 -0.31 23.67
C LEU A 53 1.91 -0.63 25.03
N VAL A 54 2.65 0.34 25.57
CA VAL A 54 3.22 0.31 26.92
C VAL A 54 2.66 1.47 27.75
N LEU A 55 2.83 1.40 29.08
CA LEU A 55 2.36 2.44 29.98
C LEU A 55 2.93 3.82 29.58
N GLY A 56 2.04 4.81 29.44
CA GLY A 56 2.38 6.18 29.03
C GLY A 56 2.21 6.47 27.53
N ASP A 57 2.03 5.46 26.67
CA ASP A 57 1.82 5.69 25.23
C ASP A 57 0.53 6.45 24.92
N ASP A 58 -0.49 6.35 25.78
CA ASP A 58 -1.79 7.03 25.60
C ASP A 58 -1.67 8.56 25.70
N THR A 59 -0.65 9.08 26.38
CA THR A 59 -0.42 10.52 26.57
C THR A 59 0.86 11.02 25.90
N ALA A 60 1.73 10.11 25.47
CA ALA A 60 2.98 10.45 24.80
C ALA A 60 2.75 10.98 23.37
N SER A 61 3.62 11.88 22.94
CA SER A 61 3.60 12.43 21.58
C SER A 61 4.99 12.42 20.94
N VAL A 62 5.02 12.34 19.61
CA VAL A 62 6.22 12.50 18.79
C VAL A 62 6.09 13.75 17.94
N THR A 63 7.22 14.43 17.73
CA THR A 63 7.29 15.61 16.85
C THR A 63 7.70 15.18 15.45
N ILE A 64 6.90 15.55 14.45
CA ILE A 64 7.14 15.24 13.03
C ILE A 64 7.24 16.56 12.25
N ARG A 65 8.13 16.63 11.25
CA ARG A 65 8.24 17.77 10.35
C ARG A 65 7.06 17.81 9.39
N LYS A 66 6.42 18.97 9.22
CA LYS A 66 5.29 19.11 8.29
C LYS A 66 5.70 18.82 6.85
N ARG A 67 6.90 19.22 6.45
CA ARG A 67 7.50 18.87 5.15
C ARG A 67 7.51 17.36 4.91
N ASP A 68 8.03 16.58 5.85
CA ASP A 68 8.12 15.12 5.72
C ASP A 68 6.72 14.49 5.62
N GLU A 69 5.76 14.94 6.43
CA GLU A 69 4.36 14.48 6.36
C GLU A 69 3.70 14.81 5.02
N LYS A 70 4.00 15.98 4.44
CA LYS A 70 3.45 16.41 3.14
C LYS A 70 4.05 15.60 1.99
N ILE A 71 5.35 15.30 2.04
CA ILE A 71 6.00 14.39 1.09
C ILE A 71 5.39 12.99 1.23
N ALA A 72 5.30 12.45 2.45
CA ALA A 72 4.73 11.14 2.74
C ALA A 72 3.29 10.98 2.21
N THR A 73 2.48 12.02 2.36
CA THR A 73 1.09 12.04 1.89
C THR A 73 0.97 11.92 0.37
N ASN A 74 1.92 12.49 -0.37
CA ASN A 74 1.81 12.64 -1.83
C ASN A 74 2.69 11.68 -2.64
N VAL A 75 3.66 11.02 -2.01
CA VAL A 75 4.56 10.06 -2.68
C VAL A 75 3.94 8.65 -2.83
N ALA A 76 2.77 8.38 -2.23
CA ALA A 76 2.16 7.05 -2.20
C ALA A 76 1.95 6.45 -3.60
N GLY A 77 1.51 7.26 -4.59
CA GLY A 77 1.33 6.79 -5.96
C GLY A 77 2.62 6.33 -6.64
N PHE A 78 3.78 6.91 -6.30
CA PHE A 78 5.08 6.41 -6.76
C PHE A 78 5.39 5.01 -6.21
N TYR A 79 5.14 4.76 -4.93
CA TYR A 79 5.38 3.45 -4.34
C TYR A 79 4.41 2.39 -4.87
N ALA A 80 3.15 2.78 -5.11
CA ALA A 80 2.19 1.92 -5.78
C ALA A 80 2.63 1.53 -7.19
N LEU A 81 3.09 2.52 -7.97
CA LEU A 81 3.63 2.29 -9.31
C LEU A 81 4.87 1.40 -9.27
N GLU A 82 5.82 1.64 -8.38
CA GLU A 82 7.05 0.84 -8.25
C GLU A 82 6.74 -0.64 -7.97
N CYS A 83 5.87 -0.90 -6.99
CA CYS A 83 5.47 -2.27 -6.65
C CYS A 83 4.65 -2.92 -7.77
N GLY A 84 3.76 -2.15 -8.42
CA GLY A 84 3.00 -2.59 -9.58
C GLY A 84 3.88 -2.96 -10.77
N LEU A 85 4.86 -2.11 -11.12
CA LEU A 85 5.88 -2.37 -12.14
C LEU A 85 6.63 -3.66 -11.83
N GLY A 86 7.09 -3.83 -10.59
CA GLY A 86 7.77 -5.05 -10.16
C GLY A 86 6.91 -6.30 -10.37
N ALA A 87 5.60 -6.23 -10.11
CA ALA A 87 4.67 -7.34 -10.30
C ALA A 87 4.44 -7.68 -11.80
N VAL A 88 4.25 -6.67 -12.65
CA VAL A 88 4.01 -6.89 -14.09
C VAL A 88 5.28 -7.30 -14.84
N CYS A 89 6.44 -6.74 -14.49
CA CYS A 89 7.72 -7.13 -15.07
C CYS A 89 8.05 -8.58 -14.73
N ALA A 90 7.81 -9.03 -13.49
CA ALA A 90 8.02 -10.41 -13.09
C ALA A 90 7.14 -11.42 -13.88
N LYS A 91 5.95 -11.00 -14.33
CA LYS A 91 5.04 -11.85 -15.11
C LYS A 91 5.35 -11.89 -16.61
N THR A 92 5.90 -10.80 -17.16
CA THR A 92 6.02 -10.60 -18.62
C THR A 92 7.46 -10.56 -19.12
N ASN A 93 8.44 -10.50 -18.22
CA ASN A 93 9.87 -10.30 -18.52
C ASN A 93 10.16 -9.02 -19.34
N GLN A 94 9.25 -8.05 -19.35
CA GLN A 94 9.46 -6.74 -19.98
C GLN A 94 10.22 -5.78 -19.05
N LYS A 95 10.82 -4.74 -19.62
CA LYS A 95 11.59 -3.75 -18.85
C LYS A 95 10.65 -2.73 -18.17
N PRO A 96 11.05 -2.19 -17.00
CA PRO A 96 10.29 -1.13 -16.33
C PRO A 96 9.96 0.07 -17.23
N THR A 97 10.89 0.53 -18.08
CA THR A 97 10.63 1.67 -18.97
C THR A 97 9.58 1.41 -20.04
N ASP A 98 9.41 0.16 -20.47
CA ASP A 98 8.41 -0.19 -21.47
C ASP A 98 7.00 -0.07 -20.88
N PHE A 99 6.80 -0.60 -19.66
CA PHE A 99 5.56 -0.42 -18.92
C PHE A 99 5.28 1.03 -18.57
N LEU A 100 6.29 1.79 -18.16
CA LEU A 100 6.14 3.21 -17.90
C LEU A 100 5.66 3.95 -19.15
N GLN A 101 6.23 3.66 -20.32
CA GLN A 101 5.77 4.24 -21.58
C GLN A 101 4.33 3.83 -21.89
N MET A 102 3.96 2.56 -21.70
CA MET A 102 2.57 2.09 -21.91
C MET A 102 1.57 2.81 -21.00
N ILE A 103 1.91 3.06 -19.73
CA ILE A 103 1.04 3.79 -18.80
C ILE A 103 0.89 5.26 -19.23
N VAL A 104 1.98 5.92 -19.60
CA VAL A 104 2.01 7.31 -20.08
C VAL A 104 1.21 7.47 -21.38
N ASP A 105 1.33 6.50 -22.29
CA ASP A 105 0.62 6.47 -23.57
C ASP A 105 -0.86 6.08 -23.46
N ASN A 106 -1.37 5.78 -22.26
CA ASN A 106 -2.71 5.22 -22.04
C ASN A 106 -2.96 3.89 -22.79
N LYS A 107 -1.92 3.04 -22.90
CA LYS A 107 -1.97 1.74 -23.60
C LYS A 107 -1.88 0.53 -22.66
N ALA A 108 -1.83 0.74 -21.35
CA ALA A 108 -1.87 -0.36 -20.38
C ALA A 108 -3.20 -1.13 -20.49
N ASP A 109 -3.13 -2.46 -20.47
CA ASP A 109 -4.32 -3.30 -20.53
C ASP A 109 -5.15 -3.25 -19.22
N SER A 110 -6.40 -3.72 -19.29
CA SER A 110 -7.32 -3.66 -18.15
C SER A 110 -6.83 -4.43 -16.92
N ALA A 111 -6.08 -5.53 -17.12
CA ALA A 111 -5.52 -6.32 -16.03
C ALA A 111 -4.39 -5.55 -15.30
N THR A 112 -3.55 -4.85 -16.04
CA THR A 112 -2.50 -3.98 -15.52
C THR A 112 -3.10 -2.78 -14.80
N VAL A 113 -4.10 -2.12 -15.40
CA VAL A 113 -4.82 -0.99 -14.77
C VAL A 113 -5.48 -1.44 -13.47
N LEU A 114 -6.15 -2.59 -13.46
CA LEU A 114 -6.77 -3.18 -12.25
C LEU A 114 -5.72 -3.38 -11.16
N LEU A 115 -4.58 -3.98 -11.49
CA LEU A 115 -3.51 -4.25 -10.53
C LEU A 115 -2.92 -2.95 -9.96
N LEU A 116 -2.63 -1.97 -10.82
CA LEU A 116 -2.08 -0.67 -10.40
C LEU A 116 -3.04 0.08 -9.48
N ASN A 117 -4.34 0.06 -9.78
CA ASN A 117 -5.36 0.66 -8.91
C ASN A 117 -5.44 -0.01 -7.54
N ARG A 118 -5.24 -1.34 -7.47
CA ARG A 118 -5.20 -2.03 -6.17
C ARG A 118 -3.98 -1.59 -5.35
N PHE A 119 -2.81 -1.44 -5.96
CA PHE A 119 -1.64 -0.90 -5.28
C PHE A 119 -1.83 0.56 -4.85
N ALA A 120 -2.40 1.42 -5.71
CA ALA A 120 -2.69 2.80 -5.39
C ALA A 120 -3.61 2.90 -4.17
N ASN A 121 -4.72 2.16 -4.19
CA ASN A 121 -5.66 2.13 -3.08
C ASN A 121 -5.04 1.60 -1.77
N THR A 122 -4.20 0.57 -1.87
CA THR A 122 -3.48 -0.01 -0.71
C THR A 122 -2.53 1.00 -0.07
N THR A 123 -1.67 1.62 -0.88
CA THR A 123 -0.68 2.59 -0.38
C THR A 123 -1.34 3.86 0.17
N TRP A 124 -2.43 4.31 -0.45
CA TRP A 124 -3.23 5.41 0.08
C TRP A 124 -3.84 5.07 1.44
N LYS A 125 -4.41 3.87 1.61
CA LYS A 125 -4.97 3.40 2.88
C LYS A 125 -3.89 3.29 3.96
N ALA A 126 -2.75 2.68 3.65
CA ALA A 126 -1.63 2.53 4.57
C ALA A 126 -1.15 3.87 5.16
N GLY A 127 -1.21 4.95 4.39
CA GLY A 127 -0.86 6.29 4.85
C GLY A 127 -1.91 7.00 5.71
N GLN A 128 -3.19 6.61 5.65
CA GLN A 128 -4.26 7.38 6.34
C GLN A 128 -4.12 7.39 7.87
N PRO A 129 -3.88 6.27 8.57
CA PRO A 129 -3.81 6.28 10.03
C PRO A 129 -2.65 7.10 10.58
N PHE A 130 -1.55 7.26 9.83
CA PHE A 130 -0.43 8.12 10.23
C PHE A 130 -0.83 9.59 10.32
N ARG A 131 -1.84 10.00 9.55
CA ARG A 131 -2.37 11.37 9.52
C ARG A 131 -3.35 11.62 10.68
N GLY A 132 -3.93 10.54 11.22
CA GLY A 132 -4.89 10.50 12.31
C GLY A 132 -5.74 9.23 12.19
N LEU A 133 -6.00 8.52 13.30
CA LEU A 133 -6.75 7.27 13.24
C LEU A 133 -8.20 7.48 12.75
N GLU A 134 -8.78 8.64 13.03
CA GLU A 134 -10.13 9.02 12.59
C GLU A 134 -10.29 9.01 11.06
N ARG A 135 -9.19 9.11 10.30
CA ARG A 135 -9.19 9.06 8.84
C ARG A 135 -9.74 7.75 8.27
N ILE A 136 -9.68 6.65 9.02
CA ILE A 136 -10.25 5.37 8.57
C ILE A 136 -11.79 5.45 8.47
N LYS A 137 -12.43 6.43 9.13
CA LYS A 137 -13.89 6.62 9.08
C LYS A 137 -14.37 7.34 7.81
N ARG A 138 -13.45 7.80 6.95
CA ARG A 138 -13.82 8.52 5.72
C ARG A 138 -14.70 7.63 4.82
N PRO A 139 -15.72 8.17 4.15
CA PRO A 139 -16.61 7.38 3.28
C PRO A 139 -15.91 6.65 2.13
N ILE A 140 -14.76 7.16 1.68
CA ILE A 140 -13.93 6.58 0.62
C ILE A 140 -12.90 5.56 1.14
N PHE A 141 -12.81 5.35 2.46
CA PHE A 141 -11.95 4.32 3.05
C PHE A 141 -12.64 2.95 2.92
N LYS A 142 -12.65 2.42 1.70
CA LYS A 142 -13.42 1.25 1.29
C LYS A 142 -12.55 0.19 0.63
N ILE A 143 -13.11 -0.99 0.47
CA ILE A 143 -12.54 -1.98 -0.44
C ILE A 143 -12.61 -1.44 -1.87
N ALA A 144 -11.59 -1.74 -2.68
CA ALA A 144 -11.44 -1.10 -3.99
C ALA A 144 -12.59 -1.41 -4.97
N SER A 145 -13.27 -2.55 -4.82
CA SER A 145 -14.44 -2.92 -5.63
C SER A 145 -15.74 -2.18 -5.25
N LEU A 146 -15.77 -1.47 -4.11
CA LEU A 146 -16.91 -0.67 -3.66
C LEU A 146 -16.63 0.84 -3.76
N LEU A 147 -15.51 1.22 -4.35
CA LEU A 147 -15.20 2.62 -4.65
C LEU A 147 -16.05 3.10 -5.83
N PRO A 148 -16.52 4.36 -5.78
CA PRO A 148 -17.03 5.05 -6.96
C PRO A 148 -15.98 5.07 -8.09
N GLU A 149 -16.46 5.07 -9.34
CA GLU A 149 -15.58 5.08 -10.53
C GLU A 149 -14.64 6.29 -10.56
N ASP A 150 -15.08 7.45 -10.07
CA ASP A 150 -14.25 8.66 -10.03
C ASP A 150 -13.11 8.55 -9.00
N GLU A 151 -13.31 7.83 -7.89
CA GLU A 151 -12.24 7.53 -6.94
C GLU A 151 -11.24 6.52 -7.52
N VAL A 152 -11.72 5.48 -8.23
CA VAL A 152 -10.84 4.54 -8.94
C VAL A 152 -10.04 5.25 -10.03
N LYS A 153 -10.67 6.20 -10.74
CA LYS A 153 -9.98 7.02 -11.73
C LYS A 153 -8.93 7.93 -11.10
N LYS A 154 -9.21 8.55 -9.95
CA LYS A 154 -8.21 9.36 -9.21
C LYS A 154 -6.98 8.54 -8.84
N ASP A 155 -7.17 7.30 -8.40
CA ASP A 155 -6.06 6.38 -8.10
C ASP A 155 -5.20 6.12 -9.36
N TYR A 156 -5.82 5.87 -10.51
CA TYR A 156 -5.07 5.66 -11.76
C TYR A 156 -4.38 6.94 -12.26
N ASP A 157 -5.03 8.10 -12.15
CA ASP A 157 -4.45 9.38 -12.54
C ASP A 157 -3.18 9.69 -11.71
N GLN A 158 -3.16 9.30 -10.43
CA GLN A 158 -1.97 9.36 -9.57
C GLN A 158 -0.86 8.42 -10.03
N ILE A 159 -1.20 7.21 -10.46
CA ILE A 159 -0.24 6.27 -11.06
C ILE A 159 0.36 6.84 -12.35
N GLN A 160 -0.46 7.45 -13.22
CA GLN A 160 0.02 8.08 -14.45
C GLN A 160 0.94 9.27 -14.17
N ALA A 161 0.58 10.13 -13.21
CA ALA A 161 1.42 11.25 -12.79
C ALA A 161 2.79 10.76 -12.28
N ALA A 162 2.80 9.71 -11.46
CA ALA A 162 4.03 9.08 -11.01
C ALA A 162 4.83 8.47 -12.18
N ALA A 163 4.15 7.84 -13.15
CA ALA A 163 4.79 7.23 -14.31
C ALA A 163 5.48 8.25 -15.20
N ILE A 164 4.88 9.42 -15.43
CA ILE A 164 5.50 10.52 -16.19
C ILE A 164 6.84 10.92 -15.57
N LYS A 165 6.87 11.16 -14.25
CA LYS A 165 8.10 11.57 -13.56
C LYS A 165 9.13 10.46 -13.47
N LEU A 166 8.68 9.24 -13.20
CA LEU A 166 9.59 8.09 -13.13
C LEU A 166 10.20 7.79 -14.49
N LEU A 167 9.41 7.81 -15.58
CA LEU A 167 9.90 7.60 -16.94
C LEU A 167 10.97 8.63 -17.33
N ALA A 168 10.77 9.90 -16.97
CA ALA A 168 11.76 10.96 -17.21
C ALA A 168 13.08 10.68 -16.45
N ALA A 169 12.99 10.26 -15.18
CA ALA A 169 14.16 9.95 -14.36
C ALA A 169 14.89 8.65 -14.78
N MET A 170 14.19 7.76 -15.49
CA MET A 170 14.69 6.49 -16.00
C MET A 170 15.28 6.59 -17.42
N GLN A 171 15.13 7.73 -18.12
CA GLN A 171 15.67 7.90 -19.49
C GLN A 171 17.15 7.52 -19.64
N PRO A 172 18.05 7.85 -18.69
CA PRO A 172 19.47 7.50 -18.83
C PRO A 172 19.76 5.99 -18.92
N VAL A 173 18.82 5.14 -18.49
CA VAL A 173 18.96 3.67 -18.49
C VAL A 173 17.90 2.98 -19.35
N ARG A 174 17.24 3.72 -20.25
CA ARG A 174 16.14 3.19 -21.07
C ARG A 174 16.59 2.00 -21.94
N GLU A 175 17.74 2.13 -22.58
CA GLU A 175 18.28 1.09 -23.46
C GLU A 175 19.02 -0.02 -22.69
N SER A 176 19.27 0.19 -21.40
CA SER A 176 19.95 -0.76 -20.51
C SER A 176 19.13 -2.03 -20.24
N SER A 177 19.76 -3.02 -19.60
CA SER A 177 19.10 -4.26 -19.17
C SER A 177 18.00 -4.01 -18.12
N ALA A 178 17.07 -4.96 -17.96
CA ALA A 178 16.05 -4.89 -16.93
C ALA A 178 16.67 -4.74 -15.52
N ASP A 179 17.76 -5.46 -15.24
CA ASP A 179 18.49 -5.39 -13.97
C ASP A 179 19.06 -3.99 -13.70
N GLU A 180 19.67 -3.36 -14.70
CA GLU A 180 20.18 -1.99 -14.58
C GLU A 180 19.07 -0.98 -14.35
N GLN A 181 17.92 -1.16 -15.02
CA GLN A 181 16.74 -0.35 -14.76
C GLN A 181 16.20 -0.54 -13.33
N MET A 182 16.14 -1.78 -12.83
CA MET A 182 15.73 -2.03 -11.45
C MET A 182 16.71 -1.43 -10.43
N ARG A 183 18.02 -1.44 -10.71
CA ARG A 183 19.02 -0.76 -9.87
C ARG A 183 18.81 0.76 -9.87
N LYS A 184 18.51 1.36 -11.03
CA LYS A 184 18.17 2.79 -11.11
C LYS A 184 16.89 3.08 -10.32
N LEU A 185 15.84 2.27 -10.47
CA LEU A 185 14.60 2.39 -9.72
C LEU A 185 14.84 2.34 -8.21
N ARG A 186 15.68 1.41 -7.73
CA ARG A 186 16.10 1.36 -6.32
C ARG A 186 16.79 2.64 -5.87
N SER A 187 17.71 3.18 -6.67
CA SER A 187 18.39 4.44 -6.31
C SER A 187 17.42 5.62 -6.19
N LEU A 188 16.44 5.71 -7.09
CA LEU A 188 15.41 6.75 -7.08
C LEU A 188 14.46 6.57 -5.88
N LEU A 189 14.12 5.33 -5.55
CA LEU A 189 13.28 4.99 -4.40
C LEU A 189 13.89 5.48 -3.07
N GLN A 190 15.23 5.47 -2.98
CA GLN A 190 15.99 5.86 -1.78
C GLN A 190 16.43 7.33 -1.78
N ASP A 191 16.09 8.09 -2.83
CA ASP A 191 16.49 9.49 -3.00
C ASP A 191 15.43 10.44 -2.42
N LYS A 192 15.79 11.17 -1.36
CA LYS A 192 14.91 12.15 -0.70
C LYS A 192 14.53 13.32 -1.60
N GLN A 193 15.44 13.76 -2.46
CA GLN A 193 15.16 14.83 -3.40
C GLN A 193 14.19 14.35 -4.46
N PHE A 194 14.39 13.14 -5.00
CA PHE A 194 13.45 12.56 -5.95
C PHE A 194 12.07 12.34 -5.33
N ALA A 195 12.00 11.83 -4.09
CA ALA A 195 10.75 11.69 -3.35
C ALA A 195 10.00 13.03 -3.18
N ALA A 196 10.72 14.11 -2.88
CA ALA A 196 10.12 15.44 -2.82
C ALA A 196 9.64 15.94 -4.20
N THR A 197 10.41 15.71 -5.26
CA THR A 197 10.06 16.10 -6.62
C THR A 197 8.80 15.38 -7.12
N ILE A 198 8.70 14.07 -6.91
CA ILE A 198 7.52 13.31 -7.35
C ILE A 198 6.29 13.65 -6.51
N ALA A 199 6.44 13.81 -5.18
CA ALA A 199 5.35 14.25 -4.31
C ALA A 199 4.78 15.62 -4.71
N ALA A 200 5.65 16.59 -5.00
CA ALA A 200 5.23 17.91 -5.47
C ALA A 200 4.49 17.85 -6.81
N TYR A 201 4.94 16.99 -7.73
CA TYR A 201 4.28 16.81 -9.01
C TYR A 201 2.91 16.16 -8.87
N GLN A 202 2.80 15.11 -8.06
CA GLN A 202 1.55 14.40 -7.79
C GLN A 202 0.50 15.30 -7.13
N ASP A 203 0.93 16.14 -6.17
CA ASP A 203 0.08 17.16 -5.55
C ASP A 203 -0.42 18.16 -6.60
N SER A 204 0.48 18.73 -7.41
CA SER A 204 0.12 19.70 -8.45
C SER A 204 -0.85 19.13 -9.49
N THR A 205 -0.71 17.85 -9.83
CA THR A 205 -1.56 17.19 -10.85
C THR A 205 -3.02 17.13 -10.41
N CYS A 206 -3.27 17.01 -9.11
CA CYS A 206 -4.63 17.03 -8.54
C CYS A 206 -5.35 18.37 -8.81
N TYR A 207 -4.61 19.49 -8.78
CA TYR A 207 -5.16 20.82 -9.08
C TYR A 207 -5.35 21.03 -10.57
N THR A 208 -4.37 20.62 -11.40
CA THR A 208 -4.48 20.77 -12.86
C THR A 208 -5.62 19.94 -13.43
N ALA A 209 -5.88 18.74 -12.89
CA ALA A 209 -7.02 17.92 -13.27
C ALA A 209 -8.38 18.59 -12.95
N GLN A 210 -8.41 19.52 -12.00
CA GLN A 210 -9.58 20.33 -11.66
C GLN A 210 -9.61 21.67 -12.41
N HIS A 211 -8.72 21.88 -13.39
CA HIS A 211 -8.52 23.15 -14.09
C HIS A 211 -8.25 24.34 -13.14
N LYS A 212 -7.55 24.08 -12.03
CA LYS A 212 -7.15 25.07 -11.03
C LYS A 212 -5.63 25.29 -11.05
N PRO A 213 -5.15 26.50 -10.74
CA PRO A 213 -3.73 26.71 -10.50
C PRO A 213 -3.28 25.89 -9.28
N ALA A 214 -2.16 25.18 -9.42
CA ALA A 214 -1.56 24.48 -8.30
C ALA A 214 -0.89 25.49 -7.35
N PRO A 215 -1.19 25.48 -6.05
CA PRO A 215 -0.43 26.26 -5.08
C PRO A 215 1.00 25.72 -4.96
N PRO A 216 1.94 26.48 -4.36
CA PRO A 216 3.26 25.97 -4.00
C PRO A 216 3.14 24.69 -3.15
N PHE A 217 3.94 23.68 -3.48
CA PHE A 217 3.89 22.41 -2.76
C PHE A 217 4.24 22.57 -1.28
N LEU A 218 5.14 23.48 -0.90
CA LEU A 218 5.41 23.82 0.50
C LEU A 218 5.38 25.34 0.65
N THR A 219 4.73 25.82 1.71
CA THR A 219 4.87 27.24 2.09
C THR A 219 6.15 27.45 2.90
N PRO A 220 6.68 28.68 2.98
CA PRO A 220 7.84 28.99 3.83
C PRO A 220 7.66 28.57 5.30
N GLU A 221 6.42 28.67 5.81
CA GLU A 221 6.07 28.24 7.16
C GLU A 221 6.11 26.71 7.30
N GLU A 222 5.61 25.98 6.31
CA GLU A 222 5.59 24.51 6.32
C GLU A 222 7.00 23.89 6.24
N GLU A 223 7.96 24.60 5.65
CA GLU A 223 9.33 24.13 5.45
C GLU A 223 10.03 23.79 6.77
N ASN A 224 9.77 24.58 7.82
CA ASN A 224 10.39 24.44 9.14
C ASN A 224 9.40 24.04 10.25
N ALA A 225 8.09 24.01 9.95
CA ALA A 225 7.09 23.69 10.95
C ALA A 225 7.13 22.22 11.37
N THR A 226 6.67 21.98 12.60
CA THR A 226 6.47 20.65 13.15
C THR A 226 5.04 20.46 13.64
N VAL A 227 4.63 19.21 13.79
CA VAL A 227 3.34 18.79 14.35
C VAL A 227 3.58 17.71 15.40
N LYS A 228 2.82 17.76 16.49
CA LYS A 228 2.79 16.67 17.49
C LYS A 228 1.78 15.61 17.08
N LYS A 229 2.19 14.34 17.13
CA LYS A 229 1.33 13.18 16.83
C LYS A 229 1.31 12.22 18.03
N SER A 230 0.20 11.54 18.24
CA SER A 230 0.05 10.54 19.33
C SER A 230 0.96 9.34 19.09
N VAL A 231 1.74 8.94 20.10
CA VAL A 231 2.58 7.71 20.03
C VAL A 231 1.70 6.49 19.78
N LYS A 232 0.57 6.39 20.49
CA LYS A 232 -0.41 5.31 20.32
C LYS A 232 -0.88 5.18 18.87
N GLU A 233 -1.32 6.28 18.27
CA GLU A 233 -1.82 6.26 16.88
C GLU A 233 -0.71 5.90 15.90
N GLN A 234 0.52 6.39 16.10
CA GLN A 234 1.65 6.04 15.24
C GLN A 234 2.01 4.55 15.33
N LYS A 235 1.89 3.94 16.51
CA LYS A 235 2.09 2.49 16.71
C LYS A 235 0.98 1.68 16.05
N ILE A 236 -0.28 2.09 16.18
CA ILE A 236 -1.41 1.48 15.47
C ILE A 236 -1.19 1.60 13.96
N ALA A 237 -0.92 2.80 13.45
CA ALA A 237 -0.68 3.09 12.03
C ALA A 237 0.44 2.23 11.43
N THR A 238 1.53 2.04 12.18
CA THR A 238 2.66 1.21 11.75
C THR A 238 2.27 -0.25 11.53
N ASN A 239 1.33 -0.79 12.32
CA ASN A 239 1.03 -2.21 12.33
C ASN A 239 -0.29 -2.56 11.62
N VAL A 240 -1.27 -1.66 11.61
CA VAL A 240 -2.54 -1.86 10.91
C VAL A 240 -2.36 -1.92 9.38
N ALA A 241 -1.27 -1.36 8.85
CA ALA A 241 -0.97 -1.40 7.41
C ALA A 241 -1.00 -2.83 6.83
N GLY A 242 -0.54 -3.84 7.59
CA GLY A 242 -0.59 -5.26 7.19
C GLY A 242 -1.99 -5.78 6.86
N PHE A 243 -3.03 -5.22 7.50
CA PHE A 243 -4.42 -5.53 7.15
C PHE A 243 -4.82 -4.95 5.79
N TYR A 244 -4.49 -3.68 5.54
CA TYR A 244 -4.84 -3.01 4.29
C TYR A 244 -4.08 -3.59 3.10
N GLU A 245 -2.85 -4.04 3.34
CA GLU A 245 -2.02 -4.74 2.38
C GLU A 245 -2.62 -6.09 1.98
N LEU A 246 -3.01 -6.90 2.98
CA LEU A 246 -3.75 -8.14 2.72
C LEU A 246 -5.05 -7.86 1.97
N GLU A 247 -5.84 -6.87 2.40
CA GLU A 247 -7.13 -6.57 1.77
C GLU A 247 -6.95 -6.15 0.30
N GLY A 248 -5.93 -5.33 -0.01
CA GLY A 248 -5.65 -4.91 -1.38
C GLY A 248 -5.36 -6.09 -2.31
N GLY A 249 -4.51 -7.01 -1.85
CA GLY A 249 -4.20 -8.24 -2.58
C GLY A 249 -5.38 -9.22 -2.64
N LEU A 250 -6.11 -9.39 -1.53
CA LEU A 250 -7.32 -10.21 -1.46
C LEU A 250 -8.39 -9.71 -2.44
N SER A 251 -8.62 -8.40 -2.49
CA SER A 251 -9.56 -7.77 -3.43
C SER A 251 -9.18 -8.04 -4.89
N TYR A 252 -7.88 -7.98 -5.22
CA TYR A 252 -7.39 -8.35 -6.55
C TYR A 252 -7.66 -9.84 -6.86
N LEU A 253 -7.35 -10.74 -5.93
CA LEU A 253 -7.54 -12.18 -6.12
C LEU A 253 -9.02 -12.57 -6.21
N VAL A 254 -9.89 -11.96 -5.41
CA VAL A 254 -11.35 -12.15 -5.51
C VAL A 254 -11.84 -11.72 -6.89
N THR A 255 -11.40 -10.55 -7.37
CA THR A 255 -11.80 -10.02 -8.69
C THR A 255 -11.34 -10.92 -9.84
N THR A 256 -10.10 -11.42 -9.78
CA THR A 256 -9.48 -12.17 -10.89
C THR A 256 -9.79 -13.66 -10.86
N GLN A 257 -9.98 -14.25 -9.68
CA GLN A 257 -10.25 -15.69 -9.52
C GLN A 257 -11.72 -16.01 -9.28
N GLN A 258 -12.58 -15.01 -9.00
CA GLN A 258 -13.99 -15.18 -8.67
C GLN A 258 -14.22 -16.15 -7.51
N LYS A 259 -13.30 -16.14 -6.53
CA LYS A 259 -13.36 -16.95 -5.32
C LYS A 259 -13.80 -16.11 -4.14
N ARG A 260 -14.48 -16.75 -3.19
CA ARG A 260 -14.85 -16.12 -1.91
C ARG A 260 -13.63 -15.67 -1.12
N PRO A 261 -13.65 -14.48 -0.49
CA PRO A 261 -12.61 -14.04 0.42
C PRO A 261 -12.16 -15.11 1.43
N SER A 262 -13.11 -15.76 2.11
CA SER A 262 -12.87 -16.83 3.09
C SER A 262 -12.12 -18.03 2.51
N THR A 263 -12.33 -18.34 1.22
CA THR A 263 -11.63 -19.44 0.52
C THR A 263 -10.17 -19.08 0.28
N ILE A 264 -9.90 -17.85 -0.17
CA ILE A 264 -8.52 -17.38 -0.39
C ILE A 264 -7.80 -17.25 0.96
N LEU A 265 -8.44 -16.70 1.99
CA LEU A 265 -7.86 -16.56 3.33
C LEU A 265 -7.50 -17.92 3.96
N LYS A 266 -8.37 -18.94 3.81
CA LYS A 266 -8.05 -20.32 4.23
C LYS A 266 -6.82 -20.86 3.51
N ALA A 267 -6.67 -20.61 2.21
CA ALA A 267 -5.50 -21.04 1.45
C ALA A 267 -4.20 -20.33 1.90
N ILE A 268 -4.28 -19.03 2.23
CA ILE A 268 -3.16 -18.28 2.81
C ILE A 268 -2.73 -18.87 4.15
N VAL A 269 -3.68 -19.07 5.07
CA VAL A 269 -3.39 -19.59 6.42
C VAL A 269 -2.82 -21.02 6.36
N ALA A 270 -3.39 -21.86 5.50
CA ALA A 270 -2.97 -23.25 5.29
C ALA A 270 -1.72 -23.40 4.41
N ASP A 271 -1.17 -22.30 3.87
CA ASP A 271 0.00 -22.31 2.99
C ASP A 271 -0.20 -23.13 1.70
N THR A 272 -1.43 -23.17 1.19
CA THR A 272 -1.81 -23.91 -0.03
C THR A 272 -2.05 -23.01 -1.24
N ILE A 273 -1.76 -21.71 -1.10
CA ILE A 273 -1.84 -20.74 -2.19
C ILE A 273 -0.69 -20.92 -3.19
N SER A 274 -0.88 -20.52 -4.46
CA SER A 274 0.18 -20.61 -5.47
C SER A 274 1.37 -19.71 -5.12
N LYS A 275 2.58 -20.08 -5.56
CA LYS A 275 3.78 -19.24 -5.39
C LYS A 275 3.58 -17.82 -5.96
N GLN A 276 2.93 -17.73 -7.12
CA GLN A 276 2.67 -16.46 -7.81
C GLN A 276 1.73 -15.55 -6.99
N ASP A 277 0.67 -16.11 -6.43
CA ASP A 277 -0.26 -15.35 -5.58
C ASP A 277 0.37 -14.98 -4.24
N ARG A 278 1.20 -15.87 -3.65
CA ARG A 278 2.00 -15.56 -2.46
C ARG A 278 2.92 -14.36 -2.70
N GLU A 279 3.72 -14.40 -3.76
CA GLU A 279 4.62 -13.28 -4.12
C GLU A 279 3.83 -12.00 -4.38
N LEU A 280 2.67 -12.09 -5.03
CA LEU A 280 1.80 -10.93 -5.23
C LEU A 280 1.33 -10.33 -3.90
N LEU A 281 0.87 -11.15 -2.95
CA LEU A 281 0.47 -10.69 -1.61
C LEU A 281 1.63 -10.05 -0.85
N CYS A 282 2.84 -10.64 -0.92
CA CYS A 282 4.02 -10.02 -0.31
C CYS A 282 4.42 -8.70 -1.00
N ARG A 283 4.18 -8.54 -2.31
CA ARG A 283 4.36 -7.24 -2.97
C ARG A 283 3.38 -6.19 -2.46
N PHE A 284 2.13 -6.56 -2.17
CA PHE A 284 1.18 -5.65 -1.50
C PHE A 284 1.67 -5.27 -0.11
N ALA A 285 2.17 -6.23 0.67
CA ALA A 285 2.78 -5.97 1.98
C ALA A 285 3.94 -4.97 1.89
N ASN A 286 4.85 -5.22 0.94
CA ASN A 286 5.97 -4.34 0.67
C ASN A 286 5.54 -2.91 0.26
N ALA A 287 4.47 -2.78 -0.53
CA ALA A 287 3.93 -1.49 -0.96
C ALA A 287 3.37 -0.67 0.22
N GLY A 288 2.55 -1.28 1.07
CA GLY A 288 1.99 -0.59 2.24
C GLY A 288 3.06 -0.24 3.27
N TRP A 289 4.01 -1.15 3.54
CA TRP A 289 5.16 -0.87 4.40
C TRP A 289 5.97 0.32 3.89
N LYS A 290 6.24 0.39 2.58
CA LYS A 290 6.93 1.53 1.94
C LYS A 290 6.15 2.82 2.11
N ALA A 291 4.85 2.81 1.86
CA ALA A 291 3.98 3.98 2.00
C ALA A 291 3.93 4.52 3.44
N GLY A 292 4.08 3.65 4.45
CA GLY A 292 4.15 4.05 5.85
C GLY A 292 5.50 4.60 6.30
N GLN A 293 6.63 4.27 5.66
CA GLN A 293 7.95 4.66 6.17
C GLN A 293 8.17 6.18 6.23
N PRO A 294 7.85 6.99 5.20
CA PRO A 294 8.14 8.41 5.22
C PRO A 294 7.38 9.18 6.32
N PHE A 295 6.18 8.71 6.71
CA PHE A 295 5.44 9.29 7.85
C PHE A 295 6.21 9.17 9.17
N ARG A 296 7.12 8.19 9.27
CA ARG A 296 7.95 7.93 10.45
C ARG A 296 9.32 8.61 10.34
N GLY A 297 9.47 9.54 9.41
CA GLY A 297 10.69 10.29 9.10
C GLY A 297 11.22 9.97 7.71
N LEU A 298 11.49 11.01 6.91
CA LEU A 298 11.89 10.85 5.51
C LEU A 298 13.22 10.09 5.35
N ASP A 299 14.13 10.17 6.33
CA ASP A 299 15.39 9.43 6.33
C ASP A 299 15.22 7.90 6.32
N ARG A 300 14.02 7.37 6.59
CA ARG A 300 13.78 5.92 6.51
C ARG A 300 13.87 5.38 5.09
N ILE A 301 13.62 6.21 4.08
CA ILE A 301 13.69 5.77 2.68
C ILE A 301 15.13 5.52 2.24
N THR A 302 16.13 6.06 2.94
CA THR A 302 17.56 5.88 2.57
C THR A 302 18.13 4.56 3.08
N ARG A 303 17.36 3.78 3.85
CA ARG A 303 17.80 2.51 4.42
C ARG A 303 17.91 1.45 3.32
N ALA A 304 18.89 0.55 3.47
CA ALA A 304 19.10 -0.55 2.52
C ALA A 304 17.86 -1.45 2.34
N THR A 305 17.05 -1.61 3.39
CA THR A 305 15.80 -2.40 3.35
C THR A 305 14.68 -1.71 2.59
N PHE A 306 14.78 -0.40 2.32
CA PHE A 306 13.84 0.34 1.47
C PHE A 306 14.19 0.10 -0.01
N THR A 307 13.89 -1.10 -0.50
CA THR A 307 14.32 -1.59 -1.81
C THR A 307 13.13 -2.20 -2.59
N PRO A 308 13.18 -2.21 -3.94
CA PRO A 308 12.22 -2.97 -4.73
C PRO A 308 12.09 -4.44 -4.31
N PHE A 309 10.89 -5.00 -4.39
CA PHE A 309 10.62 -6.42 -4.10
C PHE A 309 11.55 -7.36 -4.88
N TYR A 310 11.91 -6.95 -6.10
CA TYR A 310 12.86 -7.63 -6.97
C TYR A 310 14.23 -7.93 -6.32
N PHE A 311 14.66 -7.13 -5.33
CA PHE A 311 15.93 -7.32 -4.62
C PHE A 311 15.78 -7.95 -3.23
N LEU A 312 14.57 -8.31 -2.81
CA LEU A 312 14.38 -8.94 -1.51
C LEU A 312 14.94 -10.37 -1.53
N SER A 313 15.54 -10.75 -0.40
CA SER A 313 15.91 -12.14 -0.16
C SER A 313 14.67 -12.96 0.18
N GLU A 314 14.71 -14.29 -0.02
CA GLU A 314 13.63 -15.18 0.44
C GLU A 314 13.34 -15.00 1.94
N ALA A 315 14.38 -14.78 2.75
CA ALA A 315 14.21 -14.54 4.19
C ALA A 315 13.46 -13.22 4.50
N ASP A 316 13.57 -12.20 3.65
CA ASP A 316 12.77 -10.98 3.80
C ASP A 316 11.34 -11.17 3.27
N ILE A 317 11.16 -11.94 2.19
CA ILE A 317 9.84 -12.33 1.67
C ILE A 317 9.09 -13.19 2.69
N ASP A 318 9.79 -14.07 3.42
CA ASP A 318 9.22 -14.90 4.48
C ASP A 318 8.71 -14.05 5.66
N LYS A 319 9.39 -12.95 6.01
CA LYS A 319 8.91 -12.00 7.03
C LYS A 319 7.60 -11.35 6.60
N ASP A 320 7.53 -10.86 5.36
CA ASP A 320 6.28 -10.32 4.79
C ASP A 320 5.18 -11.38 4.81
N TRP A 321 5.52 -12.63 4.48
CA TRP A 321 4.55 -13.73 4.46
C TRP A 321 3.99 -14.07 5.84
N VAL A 322 4.81 -14.05 6.90
CA VAL A 322 4.35 -14.24 8.29
C VAL A 322 3.29 -13.18 8.66
N GLN A 323 3.52 -11.92 8.28
CA GLN A 323 2.57 -10.84 8.53
C GLN A 323 1.29 -10.99 7.71
N VAL A 324 1.39 -11.36 6.42
CA VAL A 324 0.23 -11.66 5.57
C VAL A 324 -0.62 -12.78 6.16
N LYS A 325 -0.01 -13.87 6.63
CA LYS A 325 -0.71 -14.99 7.27
C LYS A 325 -1.39 -14.58 8.58
N ALA A 326 -0.74 -13.75 9.38
CA ALA A 326 -1.34 -13.24 10.61
C ALA A 326 -2.57 -12.36 10.34
N ALA A 327 -2.49 -11.44 9.37
CA ALA A 327 -3.64 -10.63 8.95
C ALA A 327 -4.77 -11.53 8.42
N ALA A 328 -4.42 -12.56 7.64
CA ALA A 328 -5.41 -13.46 7.06
C ALA A 328 -6.11 -14.30 8.12
N GLY A 329 -5.38 -14.76 9.13
CA GLY A 329 -5.93 -15.47 10.28
C GLY A 329 -6.89 -14.61 11.09
N GLU A 330 -6.54 -13.35 11.36
CA GLU A 330 -7.45 -12.44 12.08
C GLU A 330 -8.69 -12.07 11.26
N LEU A 331 -8.53 -11.79 9.97
CA LEU A 331 -9.65 -11.46 9.10
C LEU A 331 -10.61 -12.64 8.93
N LEU A 332 -10.08 -13.86 8.77
CA LEU A 332 -10.88 -15.08 8.60
C LEU A 332 -11.78 -15.36 9.82
N LYS A 333 -11.37 -15.00 11.04
CA LYS A 333 -12.21 -15.16 12.24
C LYS A 333 -13.45 -14.27 12.23
N LYS A 334 -13.51 -13.26 11.36
CA LYS A 334 -14.61 -12.28 11.27
C LYS A 334 -15.56 -12.55 10.10
N LEU A 335 -15.27 -13.55 9.25
CA LEU A 335 -16.09 -13.93 8.09
C LEU A 335 -16.90 -15.20 8.36
#